data_AF-A0A0F2JA44-F1
#
_entry.id   AF-A0A0F2JA44-F1
#
_cell.length_a   1.000
_cell.length_b   1.000
_cell.length_c   1.000
_cell.angle_alpha   90.00
_cell.angle_beta   90.00
_cell.angle_gamma   90.00
#
_symmetry.space_group_name_H-M   'P 1'
#
loop_
_entity.id
_entity.type
_entity.pdbx_description
1 polymer ?
#
loop_
_entity_poly.entity_id
_entity_poly.type
_entity_poly.pdbx_seq_one_letter_code
_entity_poly.pdbx_strand_id
1 'polypeptide(L)'
;MAKVGLEGEELTKEIQVYVQYLEKNTGHICINEKEINFDKALAISAIEIAIKRHAGYLAQSFDPVLGIVPGTPVGRDLRKVQRVIAVGGIFAHSTKEEALKILHKSFADRGISLLPEKPEFVVDHNYQLYTIGAMAEEYPNEALMLAKNNIS
;
A
#
# COMPACT_ATOMS: atom_id res chain seq x y z
N MET A 1 9.89 -3.44 9.89
CA MET A 1 10.68 -2.56 10.78
C MET A 1 12.02 -2.12 10.18
N ALA A 2 12.81 -3.00 9.54
CA ALA A 2 14.03 -2.60 8.79
C ALA A 2 13.80 -1.64 7.59
N LYS A 3 12.57 -1.59 7.05
CA LYS A 3 12.26 -0.91 5.77
C LYS A 3 12.17 0.63 5.84
N VAL A 4 12.34 1.22 7.02
CA VAL A 4 12.40 2.69 7.23
C VAL A 4 13.78 3.13 7.77
N GLY A 5 14.76 2.23 7.90
CA GLY A 5 16.07 2.56 8.51
C GLY A 5 16.00 2.72 10.03
N LEU A 6 15.00 2.08 10.65
CA LEU A 6 14.75 2.11 12.09
C LEU A 6 15.37 0.84 12.70
N GLU A 7 16.64 0.92 13.14
CA GLU A 7 17.34 -0.19 13.81
C GLU A 7 17.61 0.14 15.29
N GLY A 8 17.16 -0.74 16.20
CA GLY A 8 17.38 -0.64 17.64
C GLY A 8 16.25 -1.27 18.47
N GLU A 9 16.58 -1.99 19.53
CA GLU A 9 15.59 -2.54 20.49
C GLU A 9 14.73 -1.43 21.12
N GLU A 10 15.34 -0.28 21.38
CA GLU A 10 14.68 0.90 21.94
C GLU A 10 13.57 1.42 21.02
N LEU A 11 13.88 1.60 19.74
CA LEU A 11 12.95 2.08 18.72
C LEU A 11 11.77 1.12 18.48
N THR A 12 12.02 -0.18 18.60
CA THR A 12 10.97 -1.22 18.54
C THR A 12 10.01 -1.10 19.73
N LYS A 13 10.53 -0.83 20.93
CA LYS A 13 9.68 -0.57 22.10
C LYS A 13 8.88 0.71 21.93
N GLU A 14 9.49 1.76 21.39
CA GLU A 14 8.81 3.05 21.17
C GLU A 14 7.64 2.95 20.20
N ILE A 15 7.81 2.27 19.05
CA ILE A 15 6.70 2.09 18.11
C ILE A 15 5.60 1.21 18.70
N GLN A 16 5.93 0.21 19.52
CA GLN A 16 4.93 -0.61 20.23
C GLN A 16 4.12 0.23 21.22
N VAL A 17 4.79 1.08 22.02
CA VAL A 17 4.13 2.01 22.95
C VAL A 17 3.22 2.97 22.18
N TYR A 18 3.70 3.48 21.04
CA TYR A 18 2.91 4.37 20.18
C TYR A 18 1.66 3.68 19.63
N VAL A 19 1.78 2.45 19.11
CA VAL A 19 0.63 1.68 18.61
C VAL A 19 -0.39 1.42 19.73
N GLN A 20 0.05 1.00 20.92
CA GLN A 20 -0.84 0.80 22.07
C GLN A 20 -1.56 2.08 22.50
N TYR A 21 -0.91 3.23 22.34
CA TYR A 21 -1.53 4.53 22.58
C TYR A 21 -2.60 4.83 21.51
N LEU A 22 -2.30 4.62 20.22
CA LEU A 22 -3.25 4.83 19.12
C LEU A 22 -4.49 3.94 19.23
N GLU A 23 -4.36 2.70 19.69
CA GLU A 23 -5.49 1.79 19.93
C GLU A 23 -6.53 2.38 20.91
N LYS A 24 -6.06 3.16 21.88
CA LYS A 24 -6.93 3.83 22.88
C LYS A 24 -7.35 5.23 22.44
N ASN A 25 -6.68 5.81 21.45
CA ASN A 25 -6.84 7.20 21.02
C ASN A 25 -6.91 7.28 19.48
N THR A 26 -7.94 6.68 18.88
CA THR A 26 -8.04 6.52 17.41
C THR A 26 -8.13 7.84 16.64
N GLY A 27 -8.41 8.96 17.31
CA GLY A 27 -8.43 10.29 16.72
C GLY A 27 -7.10 11.05 16.82
N HIS A 28 -6.05 10.44 17.39
CA HIS A 28 -4.73 11.06 17.47
C HIS A 28 -4.13 11.24 16.09
N ILE A 29 -3.53 12.42 15.88
CA ILE A 29 -2.80 12.76 14.66
C ILE A 29 -1.36 13.04 15.07
N CYS A 30 -0.40 12.55 14.28
CA CYS A 30 1.02 12.73 14.53
C CYS A 30 1.38 14.21 14.77
N ILE A 31 2.06 14.50 15.88
CA ILE A 31 2.41 15.87 16.29
C ILE A 31 3.89 16.22 16.12
N ASN A 32 4.73 15.24 15.78
CA ASN A 32 6.17 15.40 15.65
C ASN A 32 6.73 14.47 14.56
N GLU A 33 7.96 14.72 14.12
CA GLU A 33 8.62 13.96 13.05
C GLU A 33 8.75 12.45 13.34
N LYS A 34 8.91 12.09 14.62
CA LYS A 34 9.04 10.69 15.03
C LYS A 34 7.72 9.93 14.84
N GLU A 35 6.61 10.51 15.28
CA GLU A 35 5.27 9.96 15.07
C GLU A 35 4.92 9.90 13.58
N ILE A 36 5.27 10.94 12.81
CA ILE A 36 5.11 10.93 11.34
C ILE A 36 5.83 9.72 10.73
N ASN A 37 7.05 9.43 11.19
CA ASN A 37 7.81 8.27 10.70
C ASN A 37 7.20 6.94 11.15
N PHE A 38 6.64 6.87 12.36
CA PHE A 38 5.89 5.70 12.82
C PHE A 38 4.62 5.47 12.00
N ASP A 39 3.81 6.51 11.75
CA ASP A 39 2.62 6.43 10.91
C ASP A 39 2.96 5.98 9.48
N LYS A 40 4.03 6.52 8.90
CA LYS A 40 4.55 6.07 7.60
C LYS A 40 4.94 4.59 7.63
N ALA A 41 5.61 4.12 8.69
CA ALA A 41 5.99 2.71 8.84
C ALA A 41 4.77 1.78 8.98
N LEU A 42 3.76 2.21 9.75
CA LEU A 42 2.50 1.50 9.91
C LEU A 42 1.73 1.42 8.59
N ALA A 43 1.61 2.54 7.87
CA ALA A 43 0.97 2.59 6.57
C ALA A 43 1.63 1.67 5.55
N ILE A 44 2.96 1.71 5.43
CA ILE A 44 3.72 0.82 4.53
C ILE A 44 3.42 -0.66 4.86
N SER A 45 3.45 -1.01 6.14
CA SER A 45 3.21 -2.39 6.59
C SER A 45 1.77 -2.82 6.32
N ALA A 46 0.80 -1.94 6.57
CA ALA A 46 -0.61 -2.20 6.30
C ALA A 46 -0.89 -2.41 4.81
N ILE A 47 -0.32 -1.57 3.95
CA ILE A 47 -0.44 -1.70 2.48
C ILE A 47 0.20 -2.99 2.01
N GLU A 48 1.41 -3.32 2.48
CA GLU A 48 2.12 -4.55 2.14
C GLU A 48 1.28 -5.80 2.48
N ILE A 49 0.71 -5.85 3.69
CA ILE A 49 -0.16 -6.96 4.11
C ILE A 49 -1.42 -7.01 3.24
N ALA A 50 -2.07 -5.86 3.03
CA ALA A 50 -3.31 -5.78 2.28
C ALA A 50 -3.11 -6.23 0.82
N ILE A 51 -2.08 -5.76 0.13
CA ILE A 51 -1.86 -6.11 -1.28
C ILE A 51 -1.45 -7.57 -1.44
N LYS A 52 -0.65 -8.13 -0.53
CA LYS A 52 -0.30 -9.56 -0.51
C LYS A 52 -1.53 -10.45 -0.27
N ARG A 53 -2.53 -9.98 0.48
CA ARG A 53 -3.80 -10.69 0.67
C ARG A 53 -4.68 -10.73 -0.58
N HIS A 54 -4.63 -9.68 -1.41
CA HIS A 54 -5.43 -9.58 -2.64
C HIS A 54 -4.74 -10.18 -3.85
N ALA A 55 -3.41 -10.12 -3.89
CA ALA A 55 -2.62 -10.83 -4.87
C ALA A 55 -2.59 -12.32 -4.53
N GLY A 56 -2.53 -13.13 -5.58
CA GLY A 56 -2.15 -14.52 -5.46
C GLY A 56 -0.66 -14.67 -5.12
N TYR A 57 -0.20 -15.91 -5.04
CA TYR A 57 1.20 -16.26 -4.82
C TYR A 57 1.57 -17.49 -5.65
N LEU A 58 2.87 -17.71 -5.86
CA LEU A 58 3.36 -18.98 -6.42
C LEU A 58 3.39 -20.01 -5.29
N ALA A 59 2.62 -21.10 -5.42
CA ALA A 59 2.72 -22.22 -4.49
C ALA A 59 4.17 -22.70 -4.44
N GLN A 60 4.66 -23.10 -3.27
CA GLN A 60 5.97 -23.69 -3.14
C GLN A 60 5.81 -25.17 -2.83
N SER A 61 6.34 -26.03 -3.67
CA SER A 61 6.46 -27.46 -3.38
C SER A 61 7.89 -27.78 -3.01
N PHE A 62 8.07 -28.56 -1.95
CA PHE A 62 9.37 -29.09 -1.60
C PHE A 62 9.66 -30.32 -2.45
N ASP A 63 10.70 -30.23 -3.28
CA ASP A 63 11.26 -31.36 -4.01
C ASP A 63 12.55 -31.82 -3.28
N PRO A 64 12.69 -33.11 -2.92
CA PRO A 64 13.85 -33.61 -2.18
C PRO A 64 15.20 -33.46 -2.91
N VAL A 65 15.18 -33.31 -4.24
CA VAL A 65 16.38 -33.22 -5.09
C VAL A 65 16.65 -31.79 -5.53
N LEU A 66 15.59 -31.06 -5.91
CA LEU A 66 15.68 -29.70 -6.46
C LEU A 66 15.49 -28.59 -5.41
N GLY A 67 15.07 -28.93 -4.19
CA GLY A 67 14.75 -27.98 -3.14
C GLY A 67 13.36 -27.33 -3.33
N ILE A 68 13.23 -26.04 -2.99
CA ILE A 68 11.95 -25.33 -3.14
C ILE A 68 11.73 -24.98 -4.61
N VAL A 69 10.76 -25.64 -5.26
CA VAL A 69 10.39 -25.37 -6.65
C VAL A 69 9.22 -24.38 -6.69
N PRO A 70 9.29 -23.30 -7.49
CA PRO A 70 8.14 -22.44 -7.75
C PRO A 70 7.05 -23.25 -8.47
N GLY A 71 5.95 -23.45 -7.78
CA GLY A 71 4.77 -24.19 -8.23
C GLY A 71 3.75 -23.30 -8.92
N THR A 72 2.53 -23.83 -9.00
CA THR A 72 1.43 -23.20 -9.74
C THR A 72 0.96 -21.91 -9.05
N PRO A 73 0.62 -20.84 -9.81
CA PRO A 73 -0.05 -19.66 -9.27
C PRO A 73 -1.34 -20.01 -8.52
N VAL A 74 -1.51 -19.48 -7.32
CA VAL A 74 -2.72 -19.59 -6.49
C VAL A 74 -3.28 -18.21 -6.24
N GLY A 75 -4.55 -17.97 -6.53
CA GLY A 75 -5.20 -16.66 -6.37
C GLY A 75 -5.07 -15.76 -7.61
N ARG A 76 -5.21 -14.44 -7.41
CA ARG A 76 -5.22 -13.45 -8.52
C ARG A 76 -3.81 -13.10 -8.97
N ASP A 77 -3.50 -13.32 -10.23
CA ASP A 77 -2.25 -12.84 -10.80
C ASP A 77 -2.35 -11.34 -11.14
N LEU A 78 -1.75 -10.49 -10.30
CA LEU A 78 -1.75 -9.04 -10.49
C LEU A 78 -0.51 -8.54 -11.22
N ARG A 79 0.40 -9.42 -11.68
CA ARG A 79 1.67 -9.00 -12.31
C ARG A 79 1.48 -8.08 -13.51
N LYS A 80 0.39 -8.28 -14.26
CA LYS A 80 0.01 -7.47 -15.44
C LYS A 80 -0.76 -6.18 -15.11
N VAL A 81 -1.11 -5.95 -13.84
CA VAL A 81 -1.74 -4.69 -13.44
C VAL A 81 -0.72 -3.57 -13.60
N GLN A 82 -1.06 -2.59 -14.44
CA GLN A 82 -0.17 -1.49 -14.78
C GLN A 82 -0.36 -0.27 -13.88
N ARG A 83 -1.51 -0.14 -13.23
CA ARG A 83 -1.87 1.05 -12.46
C ARG A 83 -2.39 0.70 -11.08
N VAL A 84 -1.90 1.42 -10.08
CA VAL A 84 -2.37 1.36 -8.71
C VAL A 84 -2.77 2.77 -8.29
N ILE A 85 -4.04 2.95 -7.95
CA ILE A 85 -4.59 4.22 -7.50
C ILE A 85 -4.65 4.19 -5.97
N ALA A 86 -3.92 5.09 -5.33
CA ALA A 86 -3.89 5.28 -3.88
C ALA A 86 -4.83 6.42 -3.49
N VAL A 87 -5.72 6.17 -2.54
CA VAL A 87 -6.79 7.11 -2.17
C VAL A 87 -6.88 7.22 -0.64
N GLY A 88 -7.13 8.43 -0.16
CA GLY A 88 -7.46 8.69 1.25
C GLY A 88 -6.34 8.42 2.25
N GLY A 89 -6.71 8.46 3.54
CA GLY A 89 -5.81 8.18 4.66
C GLY A 89 -4.52 9.01 4.62
N ILE A 90 -3.39 8.35 4.83
CA ILE A 90 -2.06 8.99 4.82
C ILE A 90 -1.74 9.70 3.48
N PHE A 91 -2.37 9.30 2.38
CA PHE A 91 -2.14 9.90 1.06
C PHE A 91 -2.82 11.26 0.91
N ALA A 92 -3.99 11.47 1.54
CA ALA A 92 -4.70 12.74 1.45
C ALA A 92 -3.98 13.89 2.18
N HIS A 93 -3.11 13.55 3.14
CA HIS A 93 -2.39 14.51 3.99
C HIS A 93 -0.87 14.50 3.78
N SER A 94 -0.38 13.86 2.71
CA SER A 94 1.04 13.85 2.36
C SER A 94 1.29 14.55 1.03
N THR A 95 2.53 14.95 0.81
CA THR A 95 2.94 15.41 -0.52
C THR A 95 2.95 14.23 -1.49
N LYS A 96 2.80 14.52 -2.79
CA LYS A 96 2.90 13.49 -3.85
C LYS A 96 4.19 12.66 -3.74
N GLU A 97 5.31 13.30 -3.43
CA GLU A 97 6.60 12.60 -3.30
C GLU A 97 6.62 11.63 -2.12
N GLU A 98 6.05 12.02 -0.97
CA GLU A 98 5.95 11.15 0.20
C GLU A 98 5.00 9.98 -0.04
N ALA A 99 3.85 10.22 -0.67
CA ALA A 99 2.91 9.18 -1.04
C ALA A 99 3.57 8.14 -1.96
N LEU A 100 4.32 8.58 -2.97
CA LEU A 100 5.08 7.70 -3.85
C LEU A 100 6.15 6.91 -3.09
N LYS A 101 6.88 7.53 -2.16
CA LYS A 101 7.86 6.82 -1.29
C LYS A 101 7.19 5.72 -0.47
N ILE A 102 6.01 5.97 0.11
CA ILE A 102 5.23 4.97 0.86
C ILE A 102 4.84 3.81 -0.06
N LEU A 103 4.28 4.11 -1.24
CA LEU A 103 3.84 3.10 -2.20
C LEU A 103 5.00 2.24 -2.71
N HIS A 104 6.11 2.86 -3.13
CA HIS A 104 7.29 2.12 -3.57
C HIS A 104 7.84 1.19 -2.48
N LYS A 105 7.92 1.66 -1.23
CA LYS A 105 8.35 0.80 -0.11
C LYS A 105 7.37 -0.35 0.17
N SER A 106 6.07 -0.12 0.02
CA SER A 106 5.04 -1.13 0.26
C SER A 106 5.04 -2.26 -0.77
N PHE A 107 5.51 -1.99 -1.99
CA PHE A 107 5.58 -2.97 -3.09
C PHE A 107 6.99 -3.56 -3.29
N ALA A 108 8.00 -3.09 -2.54
CA ALA A 108 9.40 -3.47 -2.73
C ALA A 108 9.66 -4.97 -2.40
N ASP A 109 8.98 -5.50 -1.40
CA ASP A 109 9.13 -6.89 -0.97
C ASP A 109 7.98 -7.76 -1.46
N ARG A 110 8.22 -8.41 -2.59
CA ARG A 110 7.23 -9.25 -3.27
C ARG A 110 7.11 -10.64 -2.63
N GLY A 111 8.21 -11.16 -2.08
CA GLY A 111 8.32 -12.57 -1.70
C GLY A 111 7.85 -13.49 -2.84
N ILE A 112 6.92 -14.39 -2.52
CA ILE A 112 6.28 -15.30 -3.49
C ILE A 112 4.98 -14.72 -4.11
N SER A 113 4.63 -13.49 -3.78
CA SER A 113 3.34 -12.90 -4.15
C SER A 113 3.35 -12.41 -5.61
N LEU A 114 2.22 -12.57 -6.29
CA LEU A 114 1.98 -12.16 -7.67
C LEU A 114 1.56 -10.69 -7.75
N LEU A 115 2.35 -9.81 -7.12
CA LEU A 115 2.12 -8.36 -7.10
C LEU A 115 2.29 -7.73 -8.49
N PRO A 116 1.74 -6.53 -8.75
CA PRO A 116 2.06 -5.75 -9.95
C PRO A 116 3.56 -5.58 -10.14
N GLU A 117 4.12 -5.88 -11.32
CA GLU A 117 5.59 -5.86 -11.54
C GLU A 117 6.16 -4.45 -11.70
N LYS A 118 5.46 -3.60 -12.47
CA LYS A 118 5.85 -2.21 -12.73
C LYS A 118 4.61 -1.31 -12.66
N PRO A 119 3.98 -1.19 -11.48
CA PRO A 119 2.81 -0.34 -11.34
C PRO A 119 3.22 1.13 -11.47
N GLU A 120 2.46 1.86 -12.27
CA GLU A 120 2.35 3.30 -12.17
C GLU A 120 1.45 3.64 -10.98
N PHE A 121 1.98 4.45 -10.07
CA PHE A 121 1.23 4.91 -8.89
C PHE A 121 0.58 6.26 -9.17
N VAL A 122 -0.75 6.30 -9.01
CA VAL A 122 -1.56 7.51 -9.08
C VAL A 122 -2.11 7.79 -7.68
N VAL A 123 -2.02 9.02 -7.21
CA VAL A 123 -2.48 9.40 -5.86
C VAL A 123 -3.61 10.39 -5.97
N ASP A 124 -4.79 9.99 -5.51
CA ASP A 124 -5.99 10.81 -5.51
C ASP A 124 -6.06 11.66 -4.23
N HIS A 125 -5.45 12.85 -4.28
CA HIS A 125 -5.46 13.80 -3.17
C HIS A 125 -6.79 14.55 -3.05
N ASN A 126 -7.54 14.65 -4.16
CA ASN A 126 -8.73 15.47 -4.26
C ASN A 126 -10.02 14.63 -4.15
N TYR A 127 -9.91 13.37 -3.73
CA TYR A 127 -11.02 12.41 -3.60
C TYR A 127 -11.89 12.30 -4.88
N GLN A 128 -11.27 12.48 -6.04
CA GLN A 128 -11.97 12.45 -7.33
C GLN A 128 -12.51 11.06 -7.64
N LEU A 129 -11.89 9.99 -7.13
CA LEU A 129 -12.32 8.62 -7.40
C LEU A 129 -13.71 8.36 -6.80
N TYR A 130 -13.99 8.95 -5.63
CA TYR A 130 -15.30 8.89 -5.01
C TYR A 130 -16.36 9.57 -5.87
N THR A 131 -16.08 10.80 -6.34
CA THR A 131 -16.98 11.55 -7.22
C THR A 131 -17.24 10.81 -8.54
N ILE A 132 -16.18 10.26 -9.16
CA ILE A 132 -16.30 9.44 -10.37
C ILE A 132 -17.24 8.26 -10.11
N GLY A 133 -17.02 7.52 -9.01
CA GLY A 133 -17.85 6.37 -8.65
C GLY A 133 -19.31 6.74 -8.42
N ALA A 134 -19.58 7.85 -7.72
CA ALA A 134 -20.94 8.30 -7.43
C ALA A 134 -21.72 8.73 -8.68
N MET A 135 -21.04 9.27 -9.70
CA MET A 135 -21.67 9.77 -10.93
C MET A 135 -21.66 8.76 -12.08
N ALA A 136 -20.87 7.68 -12.00
CA ALA A 136 -20.61 6.80 -13.14
C ALA A 136 -21.86 6.10 -13.71
N GLU A 137 -22.90 5.87 -12.90
CA GLU A 137 -24.14 5.23 -13.35
C GLU A 137 -25.04 6.19 -14.13
N GLU A 138 -25.25 7.40 -13.63
CA GLU A 138 -26.14 8.40 -14.24
C GLU A 138 -25.44 9.25 -15.31
N TYR A 139 -24.15 9.54 -15.13
CA TYR A 139 -23.33 10.44 -15.97
C TYR A 139 -22.00 9.79 -16.38
N PRO A 140 -22.04 8.67 -17.14
CA PRO A 140 -20.85 7.88 -17.44
C PRO A 140 -19.79 8.64 -18.27
N ASN A 141 -20.21 9.56 -19.15
CA ASN A 141 -19.30 10.32 -20.00
C ASN A 141 -18.53 11.38 -19.19
N GLU A 142 -19.23 12.08 -18.31
CA GLU A 142 -18.68 13.09 -17.40
C GLU A 142 -17.75 12.43 -16.39
N ALA A 143 -18.15 11.28 -15.82
CA ALA A 143 -17.31 10.48 -14.94
C ALA A 143 -16.02 10.02 -15.64
N LEU A 144 -16.11 9.59 -16.91
CA LEU A 144 -14.94 9.21 -17.72
C LEU A 144 -14.03 10.41 -17.99
N MET A 145 -14.58 11.58 -18.32
CA MET A 145 -13.79 12.81 -18.50
C MET A 145 -13.07 13.20 -17.21
N LEU A 146 -13.77 13.14 -16.08
CA LEU A 146 -13.19 13.47 -14.78
C LEU A 146 -12.05 12.51 -14.42
N ALA A 147 -12.23 11.20 -14.67
CA ALA A 147 -11.19 10.20 -14.49
C ALA A 147 -9.96 10.48 -15.37
N LYS A 148 -10.16 10.80 -16.64
CA LYS A 148 -9.08 11.09 -17.59
C LYS A 148 -8.30 12.37 -17.29
N ASN A 149 -8.89 13.31 -16.57
CA ASN A 149 -8.26 14.59 -16.26
C ASN A 149 -7.56 14.59 -14.90
N ASN A 150 -7.94 13.69 -13.98
CA ASN A 150 -7.51 13.75 -12.59
C ASN A 150 -6.91 12.45 -12.05
N ILE A 151 -7.24 11.29 -12.62
CA ILE A 151 -6.85 9.96 -12.12
C ILE A 151 -6.36 9.08 -13.29
N SER A 152 -5.47 9.67 -14.07
CA SER A 152 -5.02 9.14 -15.36
C SER A 152 -3.51 9.11 -15.50
#